data_AF-M7X5C5-F1
#
_entry.id   AF-M7X5C5-F1
#
_cell.length_a   1.000
_cell.length_b   1.000
_cell.length_c   1.000
_cell.angle_alpha   90.00
_cell.angle_beta   90.00
_cell.angle_gamma   90.00
#
_symmetry.space_group_name_H-M   'P 1'
#
loop_
_entity.id
_entity.type
_entity.pdbx_description
1 polymer ?
#
loop_
_entity_poly.entity_id
_entity_poly.type
_entity_poly.pdbx_seq_one_letter_code
_entity_poly.pdbx_strand_id
1 'polypeptide(L)'
;MFSNFNLLTRCWNITRLLLQKRNPKLAQKLKQLGIIDQPLPFFIFDWHYTWFINAFNFELVLRIFDVIILEGFYALFSVADTVFHFLENEILNVQNTNVLQQELKTPLVLLKQPPTVNQFMKYMEKHKIKSSEIDSLLKL
;
A
#
# COMPACT_ATOMS: atom_id res chain seq x y z
N MET A 1 -16.55 6.47 -19.89
CA MET A 1 -16.82 5.25 -19.11
C MET A 1 -15.73 5.18 -18.04
N PHE A 2 -16.11 5.08 -16.76
CA PHE A 2 -15.33 5.43 -15.54
C PHE A 2 -15.25 6.93 -15.25
N SER A 3 -16.37 7.54 -14.88
CA SER A 3 -16.48 8.98 -14.61
C SER A 3 -16.15 9.37 -13.17
N ASN A 4 -15.85 8.43 -12.26
CA ASN A 4 -15.60 8.81 -10.87
C ASN A 4 -14.67 7.86 -10.09
N PHE A 5 -13.44 8.33 -9.81
CA PHE A 5 -12.44 7.62 -8.99
C PHE A 5 -12.55 7.91 -7.49
N ASN A 6 -13.70 8.41 -7.02
CA ASN A 6 -13.94 8.77 -5.61
C ASN A 6 -13.52 7.68 -4.61
N LEU A 7 -13.83 6.40 -4.90
CA LEU A 7 -13.42 5.29 -4.02
C LEU A 7 -11.90 5.18 -3.94
N LEU A 8 -11.21 5.31 -5.08
CA LEU A 8 -9.76 5.18 -5.15
C LEU A 8 -9.07 6.36 -4.46
N THR A 9 -9.58 7.58 -4.66
CA THR A 9 -9.13 8.77 -3.92
C THR A 9 -9.32 8.59 -2.42
N ARG A 10 -10.45 8.00 -1.98
CA ARG A 10 -10.69 7.70 -0.57
C ARG A 10 -9.71 6.63 -0.03
N CYS A 11 -9.42 5.60 -0.81
CA CYS A 11 -8.42 4.58 -0.45
C CYS A 11 -7.03 5.21 -0.31
N TRP A 12 -6.65 6.09 -1.23
CA TRP A 12 -5.39 6.83 -1.12
C TRP A 12 -5.35 7.71 0.13
N ASN A 13 -6.42 8.45 0.41
CA ASN A 13 -6.50 9.27 1.63
C ASN A 13 -6.33 8.42 2.90
N ILE A 14 -6.98 7.26 3.00
CA ILE A 14 -6.80 6.33 4.13
C ILE A 14 -5.35 5.84 4.20
N THR A 15 -4.79 5.41 3.07
CA THR A 15 -3.39 4.94 2.99
C THR A 15 -2.41 6.01 3.45
N ARG A 16 -2.62 7.27 3.04
CA ARG A 16 -1.83 8.43 3.46
C ARG A 16 -1.91 8.68 4.96
N LEU A 17 -3.11 8.66 5.53
CA LEU A 17 -3.31 8.85 6.97
C LEU A 17 -2.66 7.72 7.78
N LEU A 18 -2.77 6.48 7.31
CA LEU A 18 -2.11 5.32 7.92
C LEU A 18 -0.59 5.43 7.85
N LEU A 19 -0.04 5.81 6.69
CA LEU A 19 1.39 6.11 6.54
C LEU A 19 1.87 7.17 7.52
N GLN A 20 1.14 8.29 7.64
CA GLN A 20 1.49 9.37 8.56
C GLN A 20 1.49 8.90 10.02
N LYS A 21 0.54 8.04 10.39
CA LYS A 21 0.40 7.52 11.75
C LYS A 21 1.41 6.44 12.10
N ARG A 22 1.64 5.48 11.21
CA ARG A 22 2.41 4.25 11.46
C ARG A 22 3.85 4.34 10.99
N ASN A 23 4.10 5.04 9.88
CA ASN A 23 5.39 5.14 9.22
C ASN A 23 5.74 6.62 8.90
N PRO A 24 5.87 7.51 9.90
CA PRO A 24 6.00 8.94 9.70
C PRO A 24 7.24 9.34 8.87
N LYS A 25 8.34 8.57 8.96
CA LYS A 25 9.56 8.79 8.15
C LYS A 25 9.29 8.58 6.66
N LEU A 26 8.61 7.49 6.31
CA LEU A 26 8.18 7.23 4.93
C LEU A 26 7.19 8.28 4.45
N ALA A 27 6.23 8.67 5.30
CA ALA A 27 5.29 9.70 4.95
C ALA A 27 6.00 11.03 4.62
N GLN A 28 6.98 11.42 5.42
CA GLN A 28 7.79 12.61 5.16
C GLN A 28 8.57 12.50 3.86
N LYS A 29 9.21 11.35 3.59
CA LYS A 29 9.95 11.12 2.33
C LYS A 29 9.03 11.19 1.11
N LEU A 30 7.90 10.50 1.14
CA LEU A 30 6.91 10.53 0.06
C LEU A 30 6.32 11.93 -0.14
N LYS A 31 6.23 12.74 0.93
CA LYS A 31 5.84 14.15 0.85
C LYS A 31 6.92 15.01 0.19
N GLN A 32 8.19 14.82 0.53
CA GLN A 32 9.31 15.50 -0.14
C GLN A 32 9.36 15.18 -1.64
N LEU A 33 9.01 13.95 -2.01
CA LEU A 33 8.90 13.51 -3.41
C LEU A 33 7.60 13.99 -4.09
N GLY A 34 6.72 14.70 -3.38
CA GLY A 34 5.45 15.21 -3.93
C GLY A 34 4.37 14.15 -4.17
N ILE A 35 4.54 12.92 -3.65
CA ILE A 35 3.60 11.80 -3.85
C ILE A 35 2.41 11.92 -2.90
N ILE A 36 2.66 12.25 -1.62
CA ILE A 36 1.61 12.35 -0.58
C ILE A 36 0.52 13.37 -0.92
N ASP A 37 0.91 14.46 -1.59
CA ASP A 37 0.01 15.57 -1.90
C ASP A 37 -0.72 15.36 -3.24
N GLN A 38 -0.36 14.33 -4.01
CA GLN A 38 -1.09 13.97 -5.23
C GLN A 38 -2.46 13.38 -4.86
N PRO A 39 -3.54 13.77 -5.56
CA PRO A 39 -4.87 13.21 -5.32
C PRO A 39 -4.93 11.73 -5.68
N LEU A 40 -4.12 11.29 -6.65
CA LEU A 40 -4.10 9.93 -7.15
C LEU A 40 -2.70 9.55 -7.69
N PRO A 41 -1.80 9.06 -6.84
CA PRO A 41 -0.52 8.52 -7.30
C PRO A 41 -0.72 7.32 -8.23
N PHE A 42 0.17 7.16 -9.19
CA PHE A 42 -0.02 6.18 -10.27
C PHE A 42 -0.10 4.73 -9.79
N PHE A 43 0.67 4.37 -8.77
CA PHE A 43 0.71 2.99 -8.25
C PHE A 43 -0.54 2.57 -7.48
N ILE A 44 -1.38 3.52 -7.05
CA ILE A 44 -2.56 3.21 -6.23
C ILE A 44 -3.62 2.44 -7.01
N PHE A 45 -3.64 2.58 -8.35
CA PHE A 45 -4.49 1.76 -9.20
C PHE A 45 -4.15 0.27 -9.08
N ASP A 46 -2.88 -0.09 -9.25
CA ASP A 46 -2.45 -1.48 -9.18
C ASP A 46 -2.70 -2.08 -7.79
N TRP A 47 -2.66 -1.25 -6.74
CA TRP A 47 -2.88 -1.71 -5.37
C TRP A 47 -4.36 -1.84 -5.03
N HIS A 48 -5.12 -0.74 -5.06
CA HIS A 48 -6.47 -0.69 -4.50
C HIS A 48 -7.57 -0.93 -5.54
N TYR A 49 -7.34 -0.56 -6.81
CA TYR A 49 -8.34 -0.78 -7.85
C TYR A 49 -8.32 -2.24 -8.34
N THR A 50 -7.12 -2.81 -8.49
CA THR A 50 -6.95 -4.21 -8.93
C THR A 50 -6.74 -5.20 -7.79
N TRP A 51 -6.87 -4.75 -6.53
CA TRP A 51 -6.64 -5.56 -5.33
C TRP A 51 -5.29 -6.30 -5.38
N PHE A 52 -4.26 -5.58 -5.82
CA PHE A 52 -2.88 -6.05 -5.93
C PHE A 52 -2.63 -7.19 -6.94
N ILE A 53 -3.61 -7.57 -7.78
CA ILE A 53 -3.40 -8.63 -8.80
C ILE A 53 -2.22 -8.30 -9.71
N ASN A 54 -2.08 -7.04 -10.11
CA ASN A 54 -0.99 -6.59 -10.98
C ASN A 54 0.31 -6.30 -10.23
N ALA A 55 0.28 -6.27 -8.89
CA ALA A 55 1.40 -5.82 -8.07
C ALA A 55 2.32 -6.95 -7.61
N PHE A 56 1.81 -8.18 -7.55
CA PHE A 56 2.55 -9.32 -7.02
C PHE A 56 2.49 -10.54 -7.93
N ASN A 57 3.33 -11.54 -7.62
CA ASN A 57 3.23 -12.84 -8.25
C ASN A 57 1.93 -13.56 -7.86
N PHE A 58 1.51 -14.52 -8.69
CA PHE A 58 0.24 -15.21 -8.56
C PHE A 58 0.04 -15.87 -7.18
N GLU A 59 1.08 -16.51 -6.64
CA GLU A 59 1.02 -17.18 -5.34
C GLU A 59 0.70 -16.22 -4.20
N LEU A 60 1.37 -15.06 -4.14
CA LEU A 60 1.10 -14.05 -3.12
C LEU A 60 -0.28 -13.42 -3.30
N VAL A 61 -0.69 -13.16 -4.54
CA VAL A 61 -2.03 -12.63 -4.84
C VAL A 61 -3.12 -13.55 -4.30
N LEU A 62 -3.02 -14.88 -4.50
CA LEU A 62 -4.02 -15.81 -3.98
C LEU A 62 -4.17 -15.72 -2.46
N ARG A 63 -3.06 -15.63 -1.72
CA ARG A 63 -3.09 -15.52 -0.25
C ARG A 63 -3.63 -14.18 0.23
N ILE A 64 -3.34 -13.10 -0.49
CA ILE A 64 -3.93 -11.78 -0.24
C ILE A 64 -5.44 -11.82 -0.47
N PHE A 65 -5.90 -12.48 -1.54
CA PHE A 65 -7.32 -12.66 -1.83
C PHE A 65 -8.05 -13.45 -0.75
N ASP A 66 -7.46 -14.56 -0.27
CA ASP A 66 -8.00 -15.33 0.86
C ASP A 66 -8.31 -14.40 2.05
N VAL A 67 -7.36 -13.51 2.38
CA VAL A 67 -7.49 -12.58 3.49
C VAL A 67 -8.51 -11.48 3.21
N ILE A 68 -8.54 -10.90 2.00
CA ILE A 68 -9.53 -9.87 1.64
C ILE A 68 -10.96 -10.44 1.67
N ILE A 69 -11.16 -11.67 1.21
CA ILE A 69 -12.47 -12.33 1.23
C ILE A 69 -12.89 -12.63 2.67
N LEU A 70 -11.96 -13.12 3.51
CA LEU A 70 -12.25 -13.50 4.90
C LEU A 70 -12.49 -12.28 5.80
N GLU A 71 -11.69 -11.23 5.63
CA GLU A 71 -11.64 -10.09 6.55
C GLU A 71 -12.32 -8.82 6.00
N GLY A 72 -12.69 -8.86 4.72
CA GLY A 72 -13.36 -7.77 4.02
C GLY A 72 -12.41 -6.69 3.48
N PHE A 73 -13.03 -5.65 2.94
CA PHE A 73 -12.35 -4.58 2.18
C PHE A 73 -11.19 -3.91 2.91
N TYR A 74 -11.27 -3.76 4.23
CA TYR A 74 -10.23 -3.09 5.02
C TYR A 74 -8.90 -3.84 5.08
N ALA A 75 -8.87 -5.13 4.73
CA ALA A 75 -7.63 -5.89 4.59
C ALA A 75 -6.67 -5.28 3.57
N LEU A 76 -7.18 -4.62 2.52
CA LEU A 76 -6.37 -3.93 1.50
C LEU A 76 -5.34 -2.96 2.11
N PHE A 77 -5.72 -2.27 3.18
CA PHE A 77 -4.83 -1.32 3.85
C PHE A 77 -3.72 -2.02 4.65
N SER A 78 -3.98 -3.21 5.18
CA SER A 78 -2.95 -4.04 5.83
C SER A 78 -1.93 -4.55 4.81
N VAL A 79 -2.38 -4.90 3.59
CA VAL A 79 -1.48 -5.26 2.48
C VAL A 79 -0.60 -4.06 2.12
N ALA A 80 -1.18 -2.88 1.90
CA ALA A 80 -0.44 -1.67 1.58
C ALA A 80 0.60 -1.30 2.66
N ASP A 81 0.21 -1.33 3.94
CA ASP A 81 1.12 -1.07 5.07
C ASP A 81 2.26 -2.08 5.14
N THR A 82 1.97 -3.36 4.88
CA THR A 82 2.99 -4.42 4.81
C THR A 82 3.98 -4.17 3.68
N VAL A 83 3.52 -3.73 2.50
CA VAL A 83 4.40 -3.34 1.39
C VAL A 83 5.32 -2.20 1.81
N PHE A 84 4.78 -1.13 2.40
CA PHE A 84 5.58 0.00 2.83
C PHE A 84 6.62 -0.38 3.89
N HIS A 85 6.28 -1.30 4.78
CA HIS A 85 7.25 -1.83 5.75
C HIS A 85 8.44 -2.49 5.04
N PHE A 86 8.21 -3.40 4.10
CA PHE A 86 9.30 -4.09 3.42
C PHE A 86 10.14 -3.16 2.55
N LEU A 87 9.54 -2.12 1.98
CA LEU A 87 10.20 -1.17 1.10
C LEU A 87 10.79 0.06 1.81
N GLU A 88 10.81 0.10 3.14
CA GLU A 88 11.12 1.33 3.86
C GLU A 88 12.48 1.90 3.45
N ASN A 89 13.52 1.08 3.46
CA ASN A 89 14.88 1.52 3.16
C ASN A 89 15.03 1.96 1.70
N GLU A 90 14.38 1.25 0.79
CA GLU A 90 14.41 1.44 -0.64
C GLU A 90 13.80 2.79 -0.97
N ILE A 91 12.59 3.07 -0.46
CA ILE A 91 11.87 4.34 -0.63
C ILE A 91 12.66 5.52 -0.05
N LEU A 92 13.24 5.35 1.14
CA LEU A 92 14.02 6.42 1.80
C LEU A 92 15.22 6.88 0.96
N ASN A 93 15.81 5.97 0.20
CA ASN A 93 16.99 6.24 -0.63
C ASN A 93 16.68 6.74 -2.05
N VAL A 94 15.43 6.69 -2.52
CA VAL A 94 15.09 7.15 -3.87
C VAL A 94 15.13 8.68 -3.98
N GLN A 95 15.65 9.18 -5.10
CA GLN A 95 15.67 10.61 -5.43
C GLN A 95 14.68 11.00 -6.53
N ASN A 96 14.27 10.06 -7.39
CA ASN A 96 13.40 10.32 -8.52
C ASN A 96 11.96 9.84 -8.27
N THR A 97 11.03 10.78 -8.16
CA THR A 97 9.60 10.52 -7.93
C THR A 97 8.96 9.66 -9.01
N ASN A 98 9.22 9.94 -10.29
CA ASN A 98 8.54 9.25 -11.40
C ASN A 98 8.97 7.78 -11.48
N VAL A 99 10.26 7.52 -11.25
CA VAL A 99 10.82 6.17 -11.18
C VAL A 99 10.18 5.41 -10.02
N LEU A 100 10.15 6.02 -8.82
CA LEU A 100 9.53 5.38 -7.66
C LEU A 100 8.07 5.03 -7.89
N GLN A 101 7.27 5.94 -8.45
CA GLN A 101 5.85 5.67 -8.71
C GLN A 101 5.64 4.53 -9.71
N GLN A 102 6.53 4.37 -10.69
CA GLN A 102 6.47 3.27 -11.63
C GLN A 102 6.88 1.95 -10.98
N GLU A 103 7.93 1.95 -10.17
CA GLU A 103 8.42 0.76 -9.45
C GLU A 103 7.43 0.28 -8.38
N LEU A 104 6.74 1.21 -7.70
CA LEU A 104 5.70 0.89 -6.73
C LEU A 104 4.51 0.17 -7.34
N LYS A 105 4.33 0.15 -8.67
CA LYS A 105 3.29 -0.69 -9.31
C LYS A 105 3.54 -2.18 -9.09
N THR A 106 4.81 -2.59 -9.04
CA THR A 106 5.25 -3.98 -8.76
C THR A 106 6.27 -3.95 -7.62
N PRO A 107 5.85 -3.61 -6.38
CA PRO A 107 6.73 -3.07 -5.35
C PRO A 107 7.87 -4.00 -4.93
N LEU A 108 7.64 -5.32 -4.87
CA LEU A 108 8.64 -6.27 -4.37
C LEU A 108 9.86 -6.43 -5.30
N VAL A 109 9.79 -5.93 -6.55
CA VAL A 109 10.96 -5.95 -7.47
C VAL A 109 12.07 -4.99 -7.04
N LEU A 110 11.74 -4.02 -6.17
CA LEU A 110 12.71 -3.10 -5.58
C LEU A 110 13.65 -3.79 -4.59
N LEU A 111 13.25 -4.94 -4.07
CA LEU A 111 14.00 -5.67 -3.06
C LEU A 111 14.99 -6.61 -3.74
N LYS A 112 16.25 -6.53 -3.32
CA LYS A 112 17.28 -7.53 -3.72
C LYS A 112 16.90 -8.93 -3.27
N GLN A 113 16.22 -9.04 -2.12
CA GLN A 113 15.74 -10.28 -1.54
C GLN A 113 14.29 -10.07 -1.09
N PRO A 114 13.30 -10.29 -1.98
CA PRO A 114 11.90 -10.12 -1.61
C PRO A 114 11.49 -11.16 -0.55
N PRO A 115 10.55 -10.83 0.35
CA PRO A 115 10.04 -11.79 1.32
C PRO A 115 9.35 -12.95 0.59
N THR A 116 9.48 -14.15 1.15
CA THR A 116 8.62 -15.27 0.77
C THR A 116 7.16 -14.95 1.08
N VAL A 117 6.23 -15.63 0.42
CA VAL A 117 4.78 -15.47 0.67
C VAL A 117 4.46 -15.67 2.16
N ASN A 118 5.01 -16.69 2.80
CA ASN A 118 4.80 -16.94 4.23
C ASN A 118 5.35 -15.83 5.13
N GLN A 119 6.51 -15.25 4.80
CA GLN A 119 7.05 -14.11 5.55
C GLN A 119 6.16 -12.87 5.41
N PHE A 120 5.69 -12.59 4.19
CA PHE A 120 4.78 -11.48 3.93
C PHE A 120 3.48 -11.65 4.73
N MET A 121 2.82 -12.80 4.59
CA MET A 121 1.54 -13.06 5.26
C MET A 121 1.67 -13.06 6.79
N LYS A 122 2.75 -13.65 7.33
CA LYS A 122 3.02 -13.65 8.78
C LYS A 122 3.25 -12.23 9.32
N TYR A 123 3.95 -11.38 8.57
CA TYR A 123 4.12 -9.99 8.96
C TYR A 123 2.78 -9.25 8.95
N MET A 124 2.03 -9.40 7.87
CA MET A 124 0.73 -8.75 7.69
C MET A 124 -0.25 -9.12 8.80
N GLU A 125 -0.36 -10.41 9.15
CA GLU A 125 -1.22 -10.90 10.23
C GLU A 125 -0.83 -10.27 11.58
N LYS A 126 0.48 -10.23 11.89
CA LYS A 126 0.98 -9.67 13.14
C LYS A 126 0.73 -8.16 13.27
N HIS A 127 0.77 -7.42 12.16
CA HIS A 127 0.66 -5.96 12.15
C HIS A 127 -0.66 -5.46 11.54
N LYS A 128 -1.63 -6.37 11.42
CA LYS A 128 -2.92 -6.13 10.79
C LYS A 128 -3.59 -4.87 11.32
N ILE A 129 -4.10 -4.07 10.39
CA ILE A 129 -4.87 -2.86 10.67
C ILE A 129 -6.31 -3.26 10.94
N LYS A 130 -6.82 -2.89 12.11
CA LYS A 130 -8.20 -3.18 12.51
C LYS A 130 -9.16 -2.18 11.85
N SER A 131 -10.38 -2.62 11.56
CA SER A 131 -11.47 -1.77 11.07
C SER A 131 -11.66 -0.51 11.93
N SER A 132 -11.66 -0.68 13.25
CA SER A 132 -11.80 0.41 14.22
C SER A 132 -10.71 1.48 14.09
N GLU A 133 -9.50 1.10 13.69
CA GLU A 133 -8.42 2.05 13.45
C GLU A 133 -8.70 2.90 12.20
N ILE A 134 -9.17 2.29 11.11
CA ILE A 134 -9.56 2.99 9.88
C ILE A 134 -10.77 3.89 10.13
N ASP A 135 -11.78 3.38 10.83
CA ASP A 135 -12.99 4.14 11.15
C ASP A 135 -12.67 5.37 12.01
N SER A 136 -11.67 5.30 12.89
CA SER A 136 -11.20 6.45 13.66
C SER A 136 -10.52 7.51 12.80
N LEU A 137 -9.82 7.10 11.74
CA LEU A 137 -9.16 8.01 10.80
C LEU A 137 -10.16 8.71 9.86
N LEU A 138 -11.29 8.07 9.56
CA LEU A 138 -12.34 8.62 8.71
C LEU A 138 -13.28 9.62 9.42
N LYS A 139 -13.18 9.71 10.75
CA LYS A 139 -13.93 10.66 11.57
C LYS A 139 -13.15 11.96 11.85
N LEU A 140 -11.88 12.01 11.46
CA LEU A 140 -11.00 13.18 11.47
C LEU A 140 -11.15 13.98 10.16
#